data_AF-A0A2V5KDF2-F1
#
_entry.id   AF-A0A2V5KDF2-F1
#
_cell.length_a   1.000
_cell.length_b   1.000
_cell.length_c   1.000
_cell.angle_alpha   90.00
_cell.angle_beta   90.00
_cell.angle_gamma   90.00
#
_symmetry.space_group_name_H-M   'P 1'
#
loop_
_entity.id
_entity.type
_entity.pdbx_description
1 polymer ?
#
loop_
_entity_poly.entity_id
_entity_poly.type
_entity_poly.pdbx_seq_one_letter_code
_entity_poly.pdbx_strand_id
1 'polypeptide(L)'
;AAHRLKTNFILSRIAEREKIEVSREEIDARVREEAARYDISVDKMRKELQEHDGLNSLAEQLLLGKTLDFLKANVSVEETQERATVEEKS
;
A
#
# COMPACT_ATOMS: atom_id res chain seq x y z
N ALA A 1 11.21 -9.84 -10.29
CA ALA A 1 10.78 -10.46 -9.01
C ALA A 1 11.69 -10.11 -7.82
N ALA A 2 12.99 -10.38 -7.90
CA ALA A 2 13.92 -10.20 -6.77
C ALA A 2 13.98 -8.77 -6.18
N HIS A 3 13.88 -7.73 -7.01
CA HIS A 3 13.90 -6.35 -6.53
C HIS A 3 12.67 -6.01 -5.66
N ARG A 4 11.46 -6.34 -6.13
CA ARG A 4 10.21 -6.13 -5.39
C ARG A 4 10.18 -6.88 -4.06
N LEU A 5 10.74 -8.10 -4.01
CA LEU A 5 10.84 -8.86 -2.77
C LEU A 5 11.73 -8.13 -1.74
N LYS A 6 12.90 -7.63 -2.17
CA LYS A 6 13.79 -6.83 -1.32
C LYS A 6 13.10 -5.56 -0.83
N THR A 7 12.39 -4.85 -1.72
CA THR A 7 11.65 -3.62 -1.35
C THR A 7 10.60 -3.90 -0.29
N ASN A 8 9.75 -4.90 -0.50
CA ASN A 8 8.72 -5.27 0.49
C ASN A 8 9.35 -5.66 1.83
N PHE A 9 10.44 -6.43 1.81
CA PHE A 9 11.14 -6.81 3.04
C PHE A 9 11.68 -5.58 3.80
N ILE A 10 12.28 -4.62 3.11
CA ILE A 10 12.76 -3.38 3.73
C ILE A 10 11.60 -2.58 4.31
N LEU A 11 10.50 -2.42 3.57
CA LEU A 11 9.33 -1.70 4.04
C LEU A 11 8.71 -2.36 5.27
N SER A 12 8.57 -3.69 5.29
CA SER A 12 8.10 -4.42 6.47
C SER A 12 8.99 -4.18 7.70
N ARG A 13 10.32 -4.18 7.53
CA ARG A 13 11.26 -3.89 8.62
C ARG A 13 11.16 -2.47 9.15
N ILE A 14 10.90 -1.50 8.28
CA ILE A 14 10.66 -0.10 8.68
C ILE A 14 9.35 -0.02 9.46
N ALA A 15 8.28 -0.66 8.97
CA ALA A 15 6.99 -0.71 9.65
C ALA A 15 7.11 -1.28 11.07
N GLU A 16 7.83 -2.39 11.24
CA GLU A 16 8.14 -2.99 12.55
C GLU A 16 8.88 -2.02 13.48
N ARG A 17 9.93 -1.36 12.96
CA ARG A 17 10.80 -0.48 13.75
C ARG A 17 10.08 0.79 14.20
N GLU A 18 9.27 1.36 13.32
CA GLU A 18 8.51 2.59 13.57
C GLU A 18 7.14 2.31 14.20
N LYS A 19 6.83 1.04 14.51
CA LYS A 19 5.57 0.58 15.12
C LYS A 19 4.35 1.03 14.31
N ILE A 20 4.46 0.96 13.00
CA ILE A 20 3.35 1.19 12.10
C ILE A 20 2.48 -0.06 12.15
N GLU A 21 1.24 0.11 12.61
CA GLU A 21 0.27 -0.97 12.73
C GLU A 21 -0.97 -0.65 11.91
N VAL A 22 -1.66 -1.68 11.45
CA VAL A 22 -2.96 -1.53 10.78
C VAL A 22 -4.04 -1.94 11.77
N SER A 23 -4.98 -1.02 12.01
CA SER A 23 -6.09 -1.29 12.92
C SER A 23 -7.18 -2.12 12.24
N ARG A 24 -8.03 -2.76 13.05
CA ARG A 24 -9.19 -3.51 12.51
C ARG A 24 -10.16 -2.57 11.81
N GLU A 25 -10.32 -1.35 12.31
CA GLU A 25 -11.18 -0.34 11.73
C GLU A 25 -10.72 0.10 10.33
N GLU A 26 -9.40 0.18 10.11
CA GLU A 26 -8.82 0.49 8.79
C GLU A 26 -9.08 -0.65 7.79
N ILE A 27 -8.91 -1.90 8.23
CA ILE A 27 -9.25 -3.08 7.42
C ILE A 27 -10.74 -3.07 7.09
N ASP A 28 -11.61 -2.81 8.08
CA ASP A 28 -13.05 -2.78 7.90
C ASP A 28 -13.51 -1.67 6.97
N ALA A 29 -12.88 -0.49 7.06
CA ALA A 29 -13.14 0.61 6.13
C ALA A 29 -12.79 0.22 4.70
N ARG A 30 -11.66 -0.44 4.49
CA ARG A 30 -11.26 -0.92 3.17
C ARG A 30 -12.17 -2.04 2.66
N VAL A 31 -12.60 -2.98 3.50
CA VAL A 31 -13.57 -4.01 3.12
C VAL A 31 -14.89 -3.37 2.68
N ARG A 32 -15.35 -2.31 3.36
CA ARG A 32 -16.55 -1.54 2.94
C ARG A 32 -16.35 -0.84 1.59
N GLU A 33 -15.17 -0.26 1.37
CA GLU A 33 -14.82 0.39 0.10
C GLU A 33 -14.84 -0.62 -1.06
N GLU A 34 -14.21 -1.79 -0.89
CA GLU A 34 -14.21 -2.83 -1.89
C GLU A 34 -15.62 -3.39 -2.10
N ALA A 35 -16.40 -3.62 -1.03
CA ALA A 35 -17.80 -4.06 -1.14
C ALA A 35 -18.64 -3.09 -2.00
N ALA A 36 -18.48 -1.78 -1.78
CA ALA A 36 -19.14 -0.75 -2.59
C ALA A 36 -18.65 -0.75 -4.05
N ARG A 37 -17.35 -0.97 -4.28
CA ARG A 37 -16.77 -1.03 -5.63
C ARG A 37 -17.28 -2.22 -6.44
N TYR A 38 -17.47 -3.36 -5.80
CA TYR A 38 -17.98 -4.59 -6.43
C TYR A 38 -19.51 -4.73 -6.38
N ASP A 39 -20.22 -3.74 -5.83
CA ASP A 39 -21.68 -3.74 -5.66
C ASP A 39 -22.21 -4.99 -4.93
N ILE A 40 -21.51 -5.40 -3.87
CA ILE A 40 -21.92 -6.52 -3.01
C ILE A 40 -22.04 -6.08 -1.55
N SER A 41 -22.73 -6.86 -0.72
CA SER A 41 -22.80 -6.58 0.71
C SER A 41 -21.43 -6.72 1.38
N VAL A 42 -21.19 -5.91 2.41
CA VAL A 42 -19.95 -5.93 3.21
C VAL A 42 -19.69 -7.32 3.80
N ASP A 43 -20.74 -7.99 4.28
CA ASP A 43 -20.63 -9.34 4.84
C ASP A 43 -20.21 -10.37 3.78
N LYS A 44 -20.74 -10.24 2.56
CA LYS A 44 -20.33 -11.11 1.45
C LYS A 44 -18.87 -10.85 1.09
N MET A 45 -18.48 -9.59 0.90
CA MET A 45 -17.09 -9.21 0.62
C MET A 45 -16.12 -9.73 1.69
N ARG A 46 -16.48 -9.57 2.97
CA ARG A 46 -15.66 -10.06 4.08
C ARG A 46 -15.46 -11.58 4.02
N LYS A 47 -16.50 -12.35 3.70
CA LYS A 47 -16.39 -13.81 3.55
C LYS A 47 -15.47 -14.19 2.40
N GLU A 48 -15.65 -13.58 1.24
CA GLU A 48 -14.78 -13.82 0.07
C GLU A 48 -13.30 -13.52 0.39
N LEU A 49 -13.03 -12.41 1.08
CA LEU A 49 -11.69 -12.06 1.53
C LEU A 49 -11.15 -13.00 2.61
N GLN A 50 -12.00 -13.61 3.44
CA GLN A 50 -11.58 -14.62 4.43
C GLN A 50 -11.23 -15.95 3.77
N GLU A 51 -12.01 -16.39 2.80
CA GLU A 51 -11.84 -17.67 2.11
C GLU A 51 -10.54 -17.71 1.28
N HIS A 52 -10.09 -16.55 0.78
CA HIS A 52 -8.91 -16.43 -0.07
C HIS A 52 -7.67 -15.85 0.63
N ASP A 53 -7.66 -15.78 1.96
CA ASP A 53 -6.59 -15.11 2.74
C ASP A 53 -6.39 -13.63 2.34
N GLY A 54 -7.41 -13.05 1.70
CA GLY A 54 -7.45 -11.69 1.19
C GLY A 54 -7.45 -10.64 2.30
N LEU A 55 -7.94 -10.96 3.50
CA LEU A 55 -7.84 -10.06 4.65
C LEU A 55 -6.38 -9.82 5.07
N ASN A 56 -5.54 -10.86 5.06
CA ASN A 56 -4.12 -10.71 5.37
C ASN A 56 -3.41 -9.92 4.28
N SER A 57 -3.71 -10.20 3.01
CA SER A 57 -3.18 -9.42 1.89
C SER A 57 -3.59 -7.94 1.98
N LEU A 58 -4.83 -7.66 2.39
CA LEU A 58 -5.32 -6.30 2.58
C LEU A 58 -4.59 -5.57 3.70
N ALA A 59 -4.36 -6.26 4.83
CA ALA A 59 -3.59 -5.74 5.94
C ALA A 59 -2.15 -5.44 5.54
N GLU A 60 -1.49 -6.34 4.79
CA GLU A 60 -0.14 -6.10 4.27
C GLU A 60 -0.09 -4.90 3.32
N GLN A 61 -1.07 -4.77 2.43
CA GLN A 61 -1.15 -3.62 1.51
C GLN A 61 -1.34 -2.30 2.26
N LEU A 62 -2.20 -2.29 3.29
CA LEU A 62 -2.40 -1.12 4.16
C LEU A 62 -1.10 -0.76 4.91
N LEU A 63 -0.42 -1.76 5.46
CA LEU A 63 0.83 -1.58 6.19
C LEU A 63 1.92 -0.97 5.30
N LEU A 64 2.10 -1.53 4.10
CA LEU A 64 3.07 -1.04 3.12
C LEU A 64 2.74 0.40 2.68
N GLY A 65 1.46 0.70 2.44
CA GLY A 65 0.99 2.04 2.11
C GLY A 65 1.33 3.05 3.21
N LYS A 66 0.97 2.75 4.46
CA LYS A 66 1.27 3.60 5.62
C LYS A 66 2.77 3.80 5.81
N THR A 67 3.55 2.76 5.60
CA THR A 67 5.02 2.84 5.67
C THR A 67 5.58 3.76 4.59
N LEU A 68 5.06 3.68 3.38
CA LEU A 68 5.46 4.57 2.29
C LEU A 68 5.08 6.03 2.58
N ASP A 69 3.88 6.27 3.11
CA ASP A 69 3.43 7.61 3.48
C ASP A 69 4.24 8.19 4.65
N PHE A 70 4.61 7.35 5.63
CA PHE A 70 5.57 7.72 6.67
C PHE A 70 6.92 8.13 6.07
N LEU A 71 7.46 7.36 5.12
CA LEU A 71 8.73 7.72 4.47
C LEU A 71 8.62 9.04 3.71
N LYS A 72 7.54 9.26 2.95
CA LYS A 72 7.32 10.52 2.24
C LYS A 72 7.24 11.72 3.20
N ALA A 73 6.61 11.56 4.35
CA ALA A 73 6.47 12.63 5.34
C ALA A 73 7.80 12.98 6.04
N ASN A 74 8.75 12.04 6.11
CA ASN A 74 10.01 12.20 6.83
C ASN A 74 11.23 12.40 5.92
N VAL A 75 11.06 12.27 4.60
CA VAL A 75 12.13 12.44 3.62
C VAL A 75 12.01 13.81 2.95
N SER A 76 13.14 14.52 2.85
CA SER A 76 13.24 15.71 2.02
C SER A 76 13.31 15.27 0.56
N VAL A 77 12.24 15.47 -0.20
CA VAL A 77 12.23 15.24 -1.64
C VAL A 77 12.75 16.51 -2.32
N GLU A 78 13.94 16.43 -2.91
CA GLU A 78 14.41 17.48 -3.82
C GLU A 78 13.72 17.30 -5.17
N GLU A 79 12.94 18.29 -5.59
CA GLU A 79 12.34 18.30 -6.94
C GLU A 79 13.43 18.55 -7.98
N THR A 80 13.95 17.48 -8.57
CA THR A 80 14.82 17.60 -9.73
C THR A 80 13.97 17.98 -10.94
N GLN A 81 14.12 19.18 -11.47
CA GLN A 81 13.55 19.55 -12.76
C GLN A 81 14.06 18.58 -13.82
N GLU A 82 13.17 17.75 -14.33
CA GLU A 82 13.42 16.94 -15.51
C GLU A 82 13.72 17.91 -16.67
N ARG A 83 15.00 18.07 -17.03
CA ARG A 83 15.34 18.70 -18.31
C ARG A 83 14.66 17.86 -19.36
N ALA A 84 13.61 18.41 -19.96
CA ALA A 84 13.10 17.97 -21.24
C ALA A 84 14.32 17.78 -22.16
N THR A 85 14.66 16.53 -22.44
CA THR A 85 15.46 16.19 -23.61
C THR A 85 14.63 16.63 -24.80
N VAL A 86 14.81 17.87 -25.22
CA VAL A 86 14.43 18.32 -26.55
C VAL A 86 15.25 17.44 -27.50
N GLU A 87 14.56 16.53 -28.19
CA GLU A 87 15.01 15.97 -29.46
C GLU A 87 15.40 17.14 -30.37
N GLU A 88 16.67 17.52 -30.42
CA GLU A 88 17.22 18.20 -31.59
C GLU A 88 17.55 17.15 -32.63
N LYS A 89 16.68 17.08 -33.63
CA LYS A 89 16.99 16.56 -34.97
C LYS A 89 18.38 17.04 -35.42
N SER A 90 19.21 16.12 -35.88
CA SER A 90 20.23 16.35 -36.92
C SER A 90 20.56 15.03 -37.60
#